data_AF-A0A6J7VTU9-F1
#
_entry.id   AF-A0A6J7VTU9-F1
#
_cell.length_a   1.000
_cell.length_b   1.000
_cell.length_c   1.000
_cell.angle_alpha   90.00
_cell.angle_beta   90.00
_cell.angle_gamma   90.00
#
_symmetry.space_group_name_H-M   'P 1'
#
loop_
_entity.id
_entity.type
_entity.pdbx_description
1 polymer ?
#
loop_
_entity_poly.entity_id
_entity_poly.type
_entity_poly.pdbx_seq_one_letter_code
_entity_poly.pdbx_strand_id
1 'polypeptide(L)'
;MGTAISIFGALLILLATLFHIYVFKLESLTWQKPKTWKTFGISSQERADIIAPMALNQGFYNLFLAVGAGAGLVMLGFDSVIALTLISFASLSMAGAGMVLFFSVKTSRRAAIIQAGPPLLGLIFLLVGRAL
;
A
#
# COMPACT_ATOMS: atom_id res chain seq x y z
N MET A 1 -20.16 -6.76 18.54
CA MET A 1 -19.44 -5.52 18.16
C MET A 1 -18.14 -5.85 17.43
N GLY A 2 -17.35 -6.84 17.88
CA GLY A 2 -16.09 -7.27 17.22
C GLY A 2 -16.21 -7.53 15.70
N THR A 3 -17.26 -8.23 15.26
CA THR A 3 -17.48 -8.51 13.83
C THR A 3 -17.55 -7.26 12.95
N ALA A 4 -18.31 -6.24 13.36
CA ALA A 4 -18.44 -5.00 12.57
C ALA A 4 -17.10 -4.24 12.49
N ILE A 5 -16.33 -4.25 13.59
CA ILE A 5 -15.01 -3.65 13.67
C ILE A 5 -14.03 -4.39 12.74
N SER A 6 -14.04 -5.72 12.75
CA SER A 6 -13.22 -6.52 11.83
C SER A 6 -13.57 -6.30 10.35
N ILE A 7 -14.87 -6.19 10.02
CA ILE A 7 -15.31 -5.87 8.65
C ILE A 7 -14.76 -4.51 8.23
N PHE A 8 -14.88 -3.50 9.09
CA PHE A 8 -14.34 -2.18 8.81
C PHE A 8 -12.82 -2.21 8.59
N GLY A 9 -12.09 -2.94 9.44
CA GLY A 9 -10.65 -3.16 9.26
C GLY A 9 -10.31 -3.82 7.91
N ALA A 10 -11.02 -4.87 7.53
CA ALA A 10 -10.84 -5.56 6.26
C ALA A 10 -11.11 -4.63 5.05
N LEU A 11 -12.11 -3.76 5.12
CA LEU A 11 -12.40 -2.77 4.07
C LEU A 11 -11.27 -1.76 3.89
N LEU A 12 -10.64 -1.31 4.98
CA LEU A 12 -9.48 -0.41 4.91
C LEU A 12 -8.26 -1.10 4.30
N ILE A 13 -8.04 -2.38 4.61
CA ILE A 13 -6.96 -3.17 3.98
C ILE A 13 -7.25 -3.42 2.50
N LEU A 14 -8.51 -3.66 2.13
CA LEU A 14 -8.91 -3.76 0.73
C LEU A 14 -8.62 -2.44 -0.01
N LEU A 15 -8.97 -1.30 0.59
CA LEU A 15 -8.65 0.01 0.03
C LEU A 15 -7.13 0.20 -0.15
N ALA A 16 -6.33 -0.19 0.85
CA ALA A 16 -4.87 -0.15 0.78
C ALA A 16 -4.34 -1.05 -0.36
N THR A 17 -4.87 -2.26 -0.49
CA THR A 17 -4.52 -3.22 -1.54
C THR A 17 -4.75 -2.62 -2.93
N LEU A 18 -5.95 -2.06 -3.16
CA LEU A 18 -6.31 -1.43 -4.42
C LEU A 18 -5.47 -0.18 -4.71
N PHE A 19 -5.16 0.61 -3.68
CA PHE A 19 -4.27 1.76 -3.80
C PHE A 19 -2.87 1.35 -4.26
N HIS A 20 -2.29 0.28 -3.70
CA HIS A 20 -0.95 -0.18 -4.08
C HIS A 20 -0.94 -0.80 -5.48
N ILE A 21 -2.02 -1.45 -5.92
CA ILE A 21 -2.19 -1.86 -7.33
C ILE A 21 -2.24 -0.64 -8.26
N TYR A 22 -2.92 0.43 -7.84
CA TYR A 22 -2.94 1.69 -8.58
C TYR A 22 -1.54 2.32 -8.67
N VAL A 23 -0.78 2.34 -7.58
CA VAL A 23 0.61 2.82 -7.58
C VAL A 23 1.50 1.96 -8.49
N PHE A 24 1.39 0.63 -8.44
CA PHE A 24 2.04 -0.26 -9.40
C PHE A 24 1.76 0.13 -10.86
N LYS A 25 0.49 0.39 -11.20
CA LYS A 25 0.14 0.84 -12.55
C LYS A 25 0.82 2.17 -12.91
N LEU A 26 0.94 3.09 -11.96
CA LEU A 26 1.66 4.35 -12.19
C LEU A 26 3.16 4.10 -12.43
N GLU A 27 3.81 3.38 -11.52
CA GLU A 27 5.26 3.21 -11.50
C GLU A 27 5.80 2.23 -12.56
N SER A 28 5.04 1.20 -12.91
CA SER A 28 5.49 0.15 -13.83
C SER A 28 4.89 0.25 -15.23
N LEU A 29 3.58 0.56 -15.34
CA LEU A 29 2.86 0.46 -16.62
C LEU A 29 2.69 1.79 -17.34
N THR A 30 2.57 2.89 -16.58
CA THR A 30 2.24 4.21 -17.14
C THR A 30 3.30 5.26 -16.85
N TRP A 31 4.45 4.87 -16.29
CA TRP A 31 5.51 5.77 -15.86
C TRP A 31 5.93 6.76 -16.96
N GLN A 32 6.07 6.27 -18.18
CA GLN A 32 6.50 7.03 -19.35
C GLN A 32 5.53 8.16 -19.77
N LYS A 33 4.33 8.22 -19.20
CA LYS A 33 3.35 9.26 -19.51
C LYS A 33 3.64 10.53 -18.69
N PRO A 34 3.68 11.73 -19.30
CA PRO A 34 3.86 12.98 -18.57
C PRO A 34 2.89 13.21 -17.43
N LYS A 35 1.65 12.75 -17.57
CA LYS A 35 0.65 12.81 -16.50
C LYS A 35 1.10 12.03 -15.25
N THR A 36 1.79 10.91 -15.42
CA THR A 36 2.21 10.02 -14.34
C THR A 36 3.44 10.56 -13.63
N TRP A 37 4.58 10.75 -14.30
CA TRP A 37 5.79 11.20 -13.60
C TRP A 37 5.65 12.61 -12.98
N LYS A 38 4.73 13.44 -13.49
CA LYS A 38 4.37 14.72 -12.83
C LYS A 38 3.71 14.52 -11.46
N THR A 39 2.97 13.44 -11.23
CA THR A 39 2.41 13.16 -9.88
C THR A 39 3.50 12.84 -8.87
N PHE A 40 4.66 12.36 -9.32
CA PHE A 40 5.85 12.10 -8.51
C PHE A 40 6.79 13.31 -8.41
N GLY A 41 6.36 14.48 -8.91
CA GLY A 41 7.14 15.71 -8.84
C GLY A 41 8.39 15.72 -9.74
N ILE A 42 8.43 14.86 -10.76
CA ILE A 42 9.54 14.85 -11.72
C ILE A 42 9.38 16.03 -12.70
N SER A 43 10.49 16.71 -13.00
CA SER A 43 10.49 18.00 -13.71
C SER A 43 10.55 17.89 -15.24
N SER A 44 11.04 16.77 -15.77
CA SER A 44 11.25 16.57 -17.22
C SER A 44 11.14 15.10 -17.61
N GLN A 45 10.90 14.85 -18.89
CA GLN A 45 10.89 13.49 -19.46
C GLN A 45 12.26 12.82 -19.30
N GLU A 46 13.36 13.52 -19.61
CA GLU A 46 14.72 13.02 -19.44
C GLU A 46 14.99 12.48 -18.03
N ARG A 47 14.56 13.22 -17.00
CA ARG A 47 14.70 12.77 -15.60
C ARG A 47 13.80 11.58 -15.29
N ALA A 48 12.61 11.53 -15.88
CA ALA A 48 11.72 10.37 -15.73
C ALA A 48 12.33 9.12 -16.37
N ASP A 49 12.99 9.24 -17.51
CA ASP A 49 13.65 8.14 -18.21
C ASP A 49 14.82 7.57 -17.41
N ILE A 50 15.63 8.44 -16.78
CA ILE A 50 16.71 8.04 -15.88
C ILE A 50 16.18 7.24 -14.67
N ILE A 51 15.02 7.63 -14.13
CA ILE A 51 14.41 6.99 -12.95
C ILE A 51 13.59 5.75 -13.32
N ALA A 52 13.22 5.57 -14.59
CA ALA A 52 12.27 4.55 -15.02
C ALA A 52 12.60 3.11 -14.54
N PRO A 53 13.86 2.64 -14.55
CA PRO A 53 14.18 1.31 -14.02
C PRO A 53 13.92 1.19 -12.50
N MET A 54 14.19 2.25 -11.73
CA MET A 54 13.91 2.28 -10.30
C MET A 54 12.40 2.31 -10.04
N ALA A 55 11.66 3.15 -10.78
CA ALA A 55 10.20 3.21 -10.67
C ALA A 55 9.56 1.86 -11.01
N LEU A 56 10.00 1.20 -12.08
CA LEU A 56 9.53 -0.12 -12.44
C LEU A 56 9.64 -1.11 -11.27
N ASN A 57 10.81 -1.16 -10.63
CA ASN A 57 11.05 -2.06 -9.50
C ASN A 57 10.22 -1.68 -8.26
N GLN A 58 10.08 -0.39 -7.96
CA GLN A 58 9.21 0.09 -6.87
C GLN A 58 7.74 -0.32 -7.11
N GLY A 59 7.27 -0.23 -8.34
CA GLY A 59 5.93 -0.68 -8.68
C GLY A 59 5.72 -2.16 -8.42
N PHE A 60 6.71 -3.02 -8.73
CA PHE A 60 6.61 -4.45 -8.42
C PHE A 60 6.66 -4.75 -6.92
N TYR A 61 7.44 -4.02 -6.13
CA TYR A 61 7.35 -4.11 -4.67
C TYR A 61 5.94 -3.76 -4.18
N ASN A 62 5.35 -2.67 -4.68
CA ASN A 62 3.98 -2.27 -4.36
C ASN A 62 2.96 -3.35 -4.76
N LEU A 63 3.13 -3.97 -5.94
CA LEU A 63 2.28 -5.07 -6.39
C LEU A 63 2.37 -6.28 -5.46
N PHE A 64 3.57 -6.69 -5.06
CA PHE A 64 3.72 -7.87 -4.19
C PHE A 64 3.19 -7.64 -2.79
N LEU A 65 3.33 -6.42 -2.24
CA LEU A 65 2.66 -6.05 -0.98
C LEU A 65 1.13 -6.11 -1.14
N ALA A 66 0.59 -5.63 -2.26
CA ALA A 66 -0.84 -5.74 -2.54
C ALA A 66 -1.30 -7.20 -2.68
N VAL A 67 -0.51 -8.06 -3.33
CA VAL A 67 -0.77 -9.51 -3.43
C VAL A 67 -0.80 -10.14 -2.05
N GLY A 68 0.17 -9.83 -1.17
CA GLY A 68 0.20 -10.33 0.21
C GLY A 68 -1.03 -9.90 1.01
N ALA A 69 -1.38 -8.61 0.97
CA ALA A 69 -2.57 -8.09 1.65
C ALA A 69 -3.88 -8.71 1.11
N GLY A 70 -4.01 -8.80 -0.23
CA GLY A 70 -5.17 -9.41 -0.88
C GLY A 70 -5.31 -10.90 -0.59
N ALA A 71 -4.21 -11.65 -0.64
CA ALA A 71 -4.20 -13.08 -0.27
C ALA A 71 -4.59 -13.26 1.20
N GLY A 72 -4.07 -12.42 2.09
CA GLY A 72 -4.45 -12.43 3.51
C GLY A 72 -5.95 -12.14 3.72
N LEU A 73 -6.53 -11.20 2.97
CA LEU A 73 -7.98 -10.94 2.99
C LEU A 73 -8.80 -12.16 2.57
N VAL A 74 -8.39 -12.86 1.51
CA VAL A 74 -9.05 -14.11 1.08
C VAL A 74 -8.95 -15.17 2.18
N MET A 75 -7.76 -15.33 2.79
CA MET A 75 -7.52 -16.31 3.84
C MET A 75 -8.33 -16.06 5.11
N LEU A 76 -8.90 -14.87 5.35
CA LEU A 76 -9.78 -14.63 6.50
C LEU A 76 -10.97 -15.61 6.56
N GLY A 77 -11.39 -16.15 5.42
CA GLY A 77 -12.46 -17.16 5.32
C GLY A 77 -11.98 -18.61 5.42
N PHE A 78 -10.67 -18.88 5.50
CA PHE A 78 -10.10 -20.22 5.46
C PHE A 78 -9.21 -20.53 6.66
N ASP A 79 -8.23 -19.67 6.94
CA ASP A 79 -7.27 -19.83 8.04
C ASP A 79 -6.87 -18.47 8.61
N SER A 80 -7.22 -18.25 9.88
CA SER A 80 -7.01 -16.96 10.54
C SER A 80 -5.54 -16.66 10.83
N VAL A 81 -4.69 -17.67 11.04
CA VAL A 81 -3.26 -17.48 11.29
C VAL A 81 -2.59 -17.03 10.01
N ILE A 82 -2.81 -17.75 8.90
CA ILE A 82 -2.27 -17.38 7.59
C ILE A 82 -2.75 -15.97 7.19
N ALA A 83 -4.05 -15.71 7.35
CA ALA A 83 -4.63 -14.41 7.03
C ALA A 83 -3.95 -13.26 7.78
N LEU A 84 -3.86 -13.36 9.10
CA LEU A 84 -3.31 -12.31 9.95
C LEU A 84 -1.80 -12.13 9.73
N THR A 85 -1.05 -13.21 9.48
CA THR A 85 0.38 -13.10 9.14
C THR A 85 0.59 -12.32 7.84
N LEU A 86 -0.12 -12.67 6.77
CA LEU A 86 0.01 -12.00 5.47
C LEU A 86 -0.44 -10.54 5.53
N ILE A 87 -1.61 -10.29 6.14
CA ILE A 87 -2.13 -8.93 6.35
C ILE A 87 -1.17 -8.09 7.18
N SER A 88 -0.66 -8.61 8.30
CA SER A 88 0.21 -7.86 9.19
C SER A 88 1.52 -7.52 8.50
N PHE A 89 2.15 -8.49 7.83
CA PHE A 89 3.39 -8.25 7.10
C PHE A 89 3.20 -7.17 6.03
N ALA A 90 2.21 -7.33 5.14
CA ALA A 90 1.96 -6.37 4.07
C ALA A 90 1.63 -4.98 4.62
N SER A 91 0.70 -4.88 5.57
CA SER A 91 0.27 -3.59 6.13
C SER A 91 1.38 -2.87 6.88
N LEU A 92 2.18 -3.59 7.68
CA LEU A 92 3.30 -3.00 8.41
C LEU A 92 4.43 -2.58 7.47
N SER A 93 4.69 -3.31 6.38
CA SER A 93 5.64 -2.89 5.36
C SER A 93 5.19 -1.62 4.65
N MET A 94 3.91 -1.52 4.25
CA MET A 94 3.35 -0.31 3.64
C MET A 94 3.42 0.89 4.61
N ALA A 95 3.05 0.67 5.87
CA ALA A 95 3.11 1.71 6.90
C ALA A 95 4.56 2.15 7.18
N GLY A 96 5.50 1.21 7.28
CA GLY A 96 6.93 1.47 7.47
C GLY A 96 7.53 2.25 6.30
N ALA A 97 7.25 1.86 5.06
CA ALA A 97 7.69 2.58 3.87
C ALA A 97 7.12 4.01 3.83
N GLY A 98 5.84 4.19 4.15
CA GLY A 98 5.25 5.52 4.28
C GLY A 98 5.86 6.34 5.41
N MET A 99 6.22 5.73 6.54
CA MET A 99 6.92 6.41 7.62
C MET A 99 8.29 6.93 7.16
N VAL A 100 9.07 6.08 6.48
CA VAL A 100 10.35 6.50 5.87
C VAL A 100 10.13 7.67 4.92
N LEU A 101 9.15 7.60 4.02
CA LEU A 101 8.84 8.66 3.06
C LEU A 101 8.41 9.97 3.74
N PHE A 102 7.61 9.88 4.81
CA PHE A 102 7.11 11.05 5.55
C PHE A 102 8.24 11.86 6.19
N PHE A 103 9.25 11.16 6.72
CA PHE A 103 10.41 11.79 7.36
C PHE A 103 11.50 12.19 6.36
N SER A 104 11.69 11.46 5.27
CA SER A 104 12.74 11.73 4.29
C SER A 104 12.38 12.81 3.27
N VAL A 105 11.12 12.92 2.84
CA VAL A 105 10.70 13.84 1.78
C VAL A 105 9.51 14.70 2.22
N LYS A 106 9.78 15.94 2.66
CA LYS A 106 8.75 16.87 3.18
C LYS A 106 7.59 17.12 2.20
N THR A 107 7.88 17.25 0.91
CA THR A 107 6.88 17.49 -0.13
C THR A 107 5.96 16.29 -0.39
N SER A 108 6.41 15.08 -0.02
CA SER A 108 5.68 13.82 -0.21
C SER A 108 4.91 13.37 1.03
N ARG A 109 4.87 14.15 2.11
CA ARG A 109 4.18 13.79 3.36
C ARG A 109 2.71 13.44 3.19
N ARG A 110 2.01 14.13 2.29
CA ARG A 110 0.62 13.81 1.97
C ARG A 110 0.50 12.43 1.32
N ALA A 111 1.35 12.12 0.34
CA ALA A 111 1.37 10.80 -0.30
C ALA A 111 1.75 9.70 0.70
N ALA A 112 2.72 9.97 1.58
CA ALA A 112 3.12 9.08 2.65
C ALA A 112 1.96 8.72 3.59
N ILE A 113 1.15 9.70 4.00
CA ILE A 113 -0.04 9.47 4.84
C ILE A 113 -1.09 8.64 4.08
N ILE A 114 -1.34 8.95 2.80
CA ILE A 114 -2.34 8.24 2.01
C ILE A 114 -1.96 6.77 1.80
N GLN A 115 -0.68 6.46 1.60
CA GLN A 115 -0.25 5.06 1.43
C GLN A 115 -0.15 4.28 2.75
N ALA A 116 0.22 4.93 3.85
CA ALA A 116 0.42 4.28 5.15
C ALA A 116 -0.83 4.20 6.02
N GLY A 117 -1.72 5.18 5.92
CA GLY A 117 -2.87 5.34 6.81
C GLY A 117 -3.86 4.17 6.73
N PRO A 118 -4.46 3.89 5.55
CA PRO A 118 -5.41 2.79 5.40
C PRO A 118 -4.90 1.42 5.84
N PRO A 119 -3.69 0.94 5.46
CA PRO A 119 -3.23 -0.38 5.90
C PRO A 119 -2.96 -0.44 7.42
N LEU A 120 -2.42 0.64 8.02
CA LEU A 120 -2.16 0.70 9.45
C LEU A 120 -3.47 0.69 10.26
N LEU A 121 -4.41 1.57 9.92
CA LEU A 121 -5.72 1.62 10.58
C LEU A 121 -6.48 0.32 10.35
N GLY A 122 -6.49 -0.20 9.13
CA GLY A 122 -7.15 -1.45 8.79
C GLY A 122 -6.64 -2.63 9.63
N LEU A 123 -5.32 -2.73 9.83
CA LEU A 123 -4.71 -3.73 10.70
C LEU A 123 -5.15 -3.56 12.15
N ILE A 124 -5.13 -2.34 12.69
CA ILE A 124 -5.55 -2.06 14.07
C ILE A 124 -7.02 -2.47 14.29
N PHE A 125 -7.93 -2.01 13.44
CA PHE A 125 -9.35 -2.35 13.55
C PHE A 125 -9.58 -3.86 13.38
N LEU A 126 -8.86 -4.51 12.47
CA LEU A 126 -8.97 -5.95 12.29
C LEU A 126 -8.57 -6.71 13.57
N LEU A 127 -7.42 -6.36 14.16
CA LEU A 127 -6.92 -7.00 15.38
C LEU A 127 -7.82 -6.73 16.60
N VAL A 128 -8.25 -5.48 16.79
CA VAL A 128 -9.18 -5.10 17.88
C VAL A 128 -10.51 -5.84 17.73
N GLY A 129 -11.07 -5.88 16.51
CA GLY A 129 -12.34 -6.55 16.26
C GLY A 129 -12.29 -8.06 16.50
N ARG A 130 -11.12 -8.70 16.40
CA ARG A 130 -10.93 -10.12 16.69
C ARG A 130 -10.61 -10.42 18.15
N ALA A 131 -10.22 -9.41 18.93
CA ALA A 131 -9.96 -9.51 20.36
C ALA A 131 -11.20 -9.23 21.22
N LEU A 132 -12.27 -8.70 20.62
CA LEU A 132 -13.58 -8.38 21.24
C LEU A 132 -14.63 -9.42 20.89
#